data_AF-W9PLV9-F1
#
_entry.id   AF-W9PLV9-F1
#
_cell.length_a   1.000
_cell.length_b   1.000
_cell.length_c   1.000
_cell.angle_alpha   90.00
_cell.angle_beta   90.00
_cell.angle_gamma   90.00
#
_symmetry.space_group_name_H-M   'P 1'
#
loop_
_entity.id
_entity.type
_entity.pdbx_description
1 polymer ?
#
loop_
_entity_poly.entity_id
_entity_poly.type
_entity_poly.pdbx_seq_one_letter_code
_entity_poly.pdbx_strand_id
1 'polypeptide(L)'
;MASEESAPPKTVLVFSTKSPEEAAIFGLRGSDIQNLRAEPVPGPPATPDEWGFTSPMADGICKYCQLMLHPDPPQLIQHQPNVMHLINSGDTCSTCKWLEISIQRGAASVLAEFQRGNPELCDENNFSRPVTVELTKHEKYIMAVGWVGDRKLYTNGGVPLTISSPSRLGSLATRRFWIPHYELDESEPFKRQDTLKMWLKECESHEQCIKSLHNTKEAKLPTRVLDLTGSSDIPSDPNDIKIKLRETEEGETGTYTALSYCWGANPDLHFKTTSENLQKHKEGISFFDLPLTQRETILATLYLGIRYLWIDGLCIIQDSRQDWEAESVKMGSVYTNAHLTLAATSSDTPDMGLLLPFQGAECVKIHGETVSVRMETHRELDRMSEPLNTRGWTLQEAVLASRIVCFGKEQWLWKCPSRYATEDGLIDGSRDIDGGLIQWADIVQQGPGEDGKNYLRHWYQMVTNYSNRDLTYQSDKWNAIAGLTDMFIK
;
A
#
# COMPACT_ATOMS: atom_id res chain seq x y z
N MET A 1 -48.84 3.70 -13.59
CA MET A 1 -47.77 4.70 -13.60
C MET A 1 -47.70 5.31 -12.20
N ALA A 2 -46.96 4.67 -11.31
CA ALA A 2 -46.52 5.32 -10.07
C ALA A 2 -45.19 5.99 -10.42
N SER A 3 -45.12 7.30 -10.22
CA SER A 3 -43.90 8.09 -10.40
C SER A 3 -42.84 7.59 -9.43
N GLU A 4 -41.72 7.09 -9.96
CA GLU A 4 -40.47 7.02 -9.20
C GLU A 4 -40.15 8.45 -8.77
N GLU A 5 -40.38 8.75 -7.49
CA GLU A 5 -39.80 9.93 -6.86
C GLU A 5 -38.28 9.82 -7.01
N SER A 6 -37.70 10.70 -7.83
CA SER A 6 -36.26 10.81 -7.95
C SER A 6 -35.70 11.09 -6.56
N ALA A 7 -34.94 10.14 -6.02
CA ALA A 7 -34.24 10.32 -4.75
C ALA A 7 -33.49 11.67 -4.78
N PRO A 8 -33.54 12.47 -3.71
CA PRO A 8 -32.82 13.73 -3.66
C PRO A 8 -31.34 13.47 -3.96
N PRO A 9 -30.64 14.41 -4.62
CA PRO A 9 -29.22 14.25 -4.92
C PRO A 9 -28.48 13.97 -3.61
N LYS A 10 -27.75 12.85 -3.56
CA LYS A 10 -26.93 12.49 -2.39
C LYS A 10 -25.90 13.60 -2.20
N THR A 11 -26.02 14.39 -1.15
CA THR A 11 -24.99 15.36 -0.76
C THR A 11 -23.72 14.59 -0.39
N VAL A 12 -22.59 14.98 -0.98
CA VAL A 12 -21.28 14.40 -0.72
C VAL A 12 -20.40 15.46 -0.08
N LEU A 13 -19.81 15.13 1.07
CA LEU A 13 -18.79 15.93 1.74
C LEU A 13 -17.45 15.73 1.03
N VAL A 14 -16.77 16.83 0.74
CA VAL A 14 -15.45 16.85 0.11
C VAL A 14 -14.43 17.28 1.15
N PHE A 15 -13.53 16.38 1.52
CA PHE A 15 -12.39 16.70 2.38
C PHE A 15 -11.28 17.22 1.50
N SER A 16 -10.79 18.42 1.79
CA SER A 16 -9.79 19.09 0.97
C SER A 16 -8.59 19.59 1.76
N THR A 17 -7.44 19.65 1.11
CA THR A 17 -6.27 20.40 1.61
C THR A 17 -6.50 21.92 1.60
N LYS A 18 -7.54 22.40 0.92
CA LYS A 18 -7.92 23.82 0.88
C LYS A 18 -9.01 24.12 1.90
N SER A 19 -8.98 25.35 2.40
CA SER A 19 -10.07 25.90 3.20
C SER A 19 -11.37 26.03 2.37
N PRO A 20 -12.56 26.04 3.01
CA PRO A 20 -13.83 26.30 2.32
C PRO A 20 -13.80 27.61 1.52
N GLU A 21 -13.16 28.66 2.03
CA GLU A 21 -13.03 29.96 1.39
C GLU A 21 -12.19 29.86 0.10
N GLU A 22 -11.04 29.20 0.16
CA GLU A 22 -10.19 28.97 -1.01
C GLU A 22 -10.87 28.07 -2.04
N ALA A 23 -11.58 27.03 -1.58
CA ALA A 23 -12.37 26.14 -2.43
C ALA A 23 -13.51 26.89 -3.14
N ALA A 24 -14.18 27.82 -2.46
CA ALA A 24 -15.24 28.64 -3.02
C ALA A 24 -14.72 29.63 -4.08
N ILE A 25 -13.53 30.19 -3.87
CA ILE A 25 -12.93 31.18 -4.78
C ILE A 25 -12.28 30.50 -6.00
N PHE A 26 -11.46 29.47 -5.77
CA PHE A 26 -10.61 28.88 -6.79
C PHE A 26 -11.11 27.53 -7.31
N GLY A 27 -12.17 26.99 -6.74
CA GLY A 27 -12.60 25.62 -6.96
C GLY A 27 -11.65 24.59 -6.33
N LEU A 28 -12.09 23.34 -6.37
CA LEU A 28 -11.30 22.17 -5.98
C LEU A 28 -10.80 21.45 -7.23
N ARG A 29 -9.48 21.24 -7.31
CA ARG A 29 -8.89 20.28 -8.24
C ARG A 29 -8.96 18.90 -7.62
N GLY A 30 -8.90 17.84 -8.43
CA GLY A 30 -8.87 16.47 -7.91
C GLY A 30 -7.73 16.22 -6.92
N SER A 31 -6.57 16.86 -7.11
CA SER A 31 -5.43 16.82 -6.18
C SER A 31 -5.70 17.51 -4.85
N ASP A 32 -6.66 18.43 -4.81
CA ASP A 32 -7.05 19.14 -3.60
C ASP A 32 -8.03 18.27 -2.77
N ILE A 33 -8.61 17.20 -3.34
CA ILE A 33 -9.59 16.33 -2.68
C ILE A 33 -8.87 15.17 -2.00
N GLN A 34 -8.88 15.16 -0.67
CA GLN A 34 -8.33 14.08 0.15
C GLN A 34 -9.31 12.90 0.28
N ASN A 35 -10.61 13.17 0.40
CA ASN A 35 -11.63 12.15 0.60
C ASN A 35 -13.02 12.66 0.18
N LEU A 36 -13.92 11.75 -0.17
CA LEU A 36 -15.33 12.02 -0.49
C LEU A 36 -16.21 11.13 0.38
N ARG A 37 -17.24 11.68 1.03
CA ARG A 37 -18.13 10.91 1.90
C ARG A 37 -19.58 11.31 1.77
N ALA A 38 -20.49 10.39 2.03
CA ALA A 38 -21.89 10.75 2.20
C ALA A 38 -22.04 11.69 3.42
N GLU A 39 -23.03 12.56 3.38
CA GLU A 39 -23.39 13.33 4.56
C GLU A 39 -23.82 12.37 5.71
N PRO A 40 -23.29 12.54 6.93
CA PRO A 40 -23.66 11.71 8.07
C PRO A 40 -25.16 11.81 8.36
N VAL A 41 -25.76 10.77 8.97
CA VAL A 41 -27.18 10.82 9.37
C VAL A 41 -27.39 11.88 10.47
N PRO A 42 -28.42 12.76 10.36
CA PRO A 42 -28.73 13.76 11.40
C PRO A 42 -29.18 13.12 12.73
N GLY A 43 -28.67 13.62 13.86
CA GLY A 43 -29.05 13.18 15.20
C GLY A 43 -27.96 13.45 16.26
N PRO A 44 -28.30 13.43 17.57
CA PRO A 44 -27.30 13.50 18.63
C PRO A 44 -26.47 12.20 18.69
N PRO A 45 -25.18 12.28 19.04
CA PRO A 45 -24.34 11.11 19.19
C PRO A 45 -24.76 10.28 20.41
N ALA A 46 -24.75 8.95 20.28
CA ALA A 46 -25.04 8.05 21.38
C ALA A 46 -23.90 8.04 22.41
N THR A 47 -24.24 7.87 23.68
CA THR A 47 -23.27 7.81 24.77
C THR A 47 -23.10 6.37 25.29
N PRO A 48 -21.94 6.00 25.87
CA PRO A 48 -21.74 4.67 26.44
C PRO A 48 -22.76 4.30 27.52
N ASP A 49 -23.18 5.29 28.33
CA ASP A 49 -24.09 5.08 29.46
C ASP A 49 -25.51 4.71 28.98
N GLU A 50 -25.97 5.27 27.87
CA GLU A 50 -27.25 4.88 27.21
C GLU A 50 -27.25 3.42 26.71
N TRP A 51 -26.06 2.87 26.45
CA TRP A 51 -25.85 1.49 26.00
C TRP A 51 -25.41 0.55 27.13
N GLY A 52 -25.52 0.99 28.39
CA GLY A 52 -25.22 0.17 29.57
C GLY A 52 -23.74 0.01 29.89
N PHE A 53 -22.83 0.71 29.19
CA PHE A 53 -21.41 0.71 29.49
C PHE A 53 -21.07 1.73 30.58
N THR A 54 -21.37 1.39 31.84
CA THR A 54 -21.19 2.31 32.98
C THR A 54 -19.82 2.19 33.66
N SER A 55 -19.12 1.06 33.49
CA SER A 55 -17.78 0.88 34.05
C SER A 55 -16.75 1.66 33.23
N PRO A 56 -15.87 2.49 33.84
CA PRO A 56 -14.87 3.26 33.10
C PRO A 56 -13.98 2.41 32.17
N MET A 57 -13.67 1.17 32.59
CA MET A 57 -12.84 0.20 31.88
C MET A 57 -13.45 -1.21 31.97
N ALA A 58 -13.35 -1.99 30.90
CA ALA A 58 -13.58 -3.43 30.86
C ALA A 58 -12.84 -4.01 29.64
N ASP A 59 -12.47 -5.30 29.68
CA ASP A 59 -11.73 -5.97 28.60
C ASP A 59 -10.45 -5.22 28.13
N GLY A 60 -9.82 -4.48 29.05
CA GLY A 60 -8.61 -3.69 28.76
C GLY A 60 -8.84 -2.39 27.98
N ILE A 61 -10.10 -1.98 27.76
CA ILE A 61 -10.45 -0.75 27.04
C ILE A 61 -11.50 0.10 27.76
N CYS A 62 -11.54 1.39 27.45
CA CYS A 62 -12.48 2.32 28.09
C CYS A 62 -13.92 2.12 27.61
N LYS A 63 -14.90 2.58 28.40
CA LYS A 63 -16.34 2.48 28.03
C LYS A 63 -16.68 3.05 26.66
N TYR A 64 -15.98 4.10 26.24
CA TYR A 64 -16.17 4.72 24.93
C TYR A 64 -15.74 3.80 23.79
N CYS A 65 -14.59 3.13 23.94
CA CYS A 65 -14.12 2.15 22.97
C CYS A 65 -14.95 0.86 23.00
N GLN A 66 -15.52 0.46 24.15
CA GLN A 66 -16.46 -0.66 24.20
C GLN A 66 -17.71 -0.39 23.36
N LEU A 67 -18.29 0.81 23.45
CA LEU A 67 -19.40 1.20 22.57
C LEU A 67 -18.96 1.25 21.10
N MET A 68 -17.77 1.79 20.81
CA MET A 68 -17.24 1.87 19.44
C MET A 68 -17.00 0.50 18.81
N LEU A 69 -16.57 -0.48 19.60
CA LEU A 69 -16.22 -1.83 19.16
C LEU A 69 -17.35 -2.85 19.42
N HIS A 70 -18.52 -2.39 19.86
CA HIS A 70 -19.70 -3.24 20.04
C HIS A 70 -20.03 -3.97 18.72
N PRO A 71 -20.54 -5.22 18.74
CA PRO A 71 -20.86 -5.94 17.50
C PRO A 71 -21.88 -5.23 16.62
N ASP A 72 -22.80 -4.45 17.22
CA ASP A 72 -23.75 -3.62 16.51
C ASP A 72 -23.76 -2.21 17.10
N PRO A 73 -22.74 -1.38 16.80
CA PRO A 73 -22.61 -0.07 17.40
C PRO A 73 -23.53 0.94 16.70
N PRO A 74 -23.95 2.03 17.38
CA PRO A 74 -24.67 3.11 16.73
C PRO A 74 -23.75 3.83 15.73
N GLN A 75 -24.33 4.43 14.69
CA GLN A 75 -23.56 5.12 13.64
C GLN A 75 -22.77 6.31 14.19
N LEU A 76 -23.29 6.99 15.21
CA LEU A 76 -22.70 8.19 15.79
C LEU A 76 -22.48 7.99 17.29
N ILE A 77 -21.25 8.15 17.74
CA ILE A 77 -20.86 7.93 19.13
C ILE A 77 -20.16 9.15 19.69
N GLN A 78 -20.60 9.59 20.87
CA GLN A 78 -19.84 10.53 21.66
C GLN A 78 -18.75 9.72 22.36
N HIS A 79 -17.52 9.91 21.92
CA HIS A 79 -16.37 9.25 22.50
C HIS A 79 -15.88 10.08 23.70
N GLN A 80 -14.57 10.29 23.80
CA GLN A 80 -13.97 10.98 24.94
C GLN A 80 -14.50 12.42 25.08
N PRO A 81 -14.67 12.93 26.33
CA PRO A 81 -15.28 14.24 26.57
C PRO A 81 -14.57 15.41 25.91
N ASN A 82 -13.29 15.25 25.59
CA ASN A 82 -12.46 16.23 24.89
C ASN A 82 -11.16 15.56 24.36
N VAL A 83 -10.40 16.28 23.53
CA VAL A 83 -9.17 15.77 22.89
C VAL A 83 -8.08 15.44 23.91
N MET A 84 -7.96 16.22 24.98
CA MET A 84 -6.97 15.96 26.03
C MET A 84 -7.29 14.65 26.78
N HIS A 85 -8.57 14.39 27.04
CA HIS A 85 -9.00 13.11 27.61
C HIS A 85 -8.74 11.94 26.66
N LEU A 86 -8.89 12.13 25.34
CA LEU A 86 -8.53 11.10 24.37
C LEU A 86 -7.03 10.78 24.42
N ILE A 87 -6.18 11.81 24.38
CA ILE A 87 -4.71 11.66 24.45
C ILE A 87 -4.32 10.93 25.75
N ASN A 88 -4.81 11.40 26.89
CA ASN A 88 -4.51 10.78 28.19
C ASN A 88 -5.04 9.34 28.29
N SER A 89 -6.19 9.06 27.66
CA SER A 89 -6.75 7.70 27.64
C SER A 89 -5.95 6.75 26.75
N GLY A 90 -5.19 7.26 25.78
CA GLY A 90 -4.30 6.48 24.93
C GLY A 90 -3.21 5.72 25.71
N ASP A 91 -2.84 6.21 26.90
CA ASP A 91 -1.88 5.54 27.78
C ASP A 91 -2.45 4.27 28.45
N THR A 92 -3.78 4.18 28.56
CA THR A 92 -4.47 3.08 29.25
C THR A 92 -5.39 2.26 28.35
N CYS A 93 -5.69 2.72 27.14
CA CYS A 93 -6.59 2.08 26.18
C CYS A 93 -5.97 2.16 24.78
N SER A 94 -5.52 1.01 24.27
CA SER A 94 -4.85 0.95 22.96
C SER A 94 -5.75 1.44 21.82
N THR A 95 -7.04 1.14 21.86
CA THR A 95 -8.00 1.68 20.89
C THR A 95 -8.09 3.21 20.92
N CYS A 96 -8.07 3.84 22.11
CA CYS A 96 -7.97 5.30 22.22
C CYS A 96 -6.68 5.81 21.60
N LYS A 97 -5.56 5.10 21.78
CA LYS A 97 -4.27 5.46 21.17
C LYS A 97 -4.35 5.48 19.64
N TRP A 98 -4.99 4.49 19.03
CA TRP A 98 -5.18 4.47 17.58
C TRP A 98 -6.07 5.61 17.08
N LEU A 99 -7.14 5.92 17.81
CA LEU A 99 -8.02 7.04 17.48
C LEU A 99 -7.32 8.40 17.66
N GLU A 100 -6.49 8.54 18.70
CA GLU A 100 -5.63 9.71 18.92
C GLU A 100 -4.69 9.93 17.72
N ILE A 101 -3.97 8.89 17.30
CA ILE A 101 -3.04 8.98 16.16
C ILE A 101 -3.81 9.27 14.86
N SER A 102 -4.97 8.62 14.66
CA SER A 102 -5.86 8.88 13.52
C SER A 102 -6.21 10.36 13.40
N ILE A 103 -6.68 10.98 14.49
CA ILE A 103 -7.08 12.39 14.52
C ILE A 103 -5.85 13.31 14.31
N GLN A 104 -4.70 12.99 14.89
CA GLN A 104 -3.46 13.76 14.70
C GLN A 104 -2.92 13.70 13.27
N ARG A 105 -3.20 12.62 12.52
CA ARG A 105 -2.80 12.43 11.12
C ARG A 105 -3.80 12.99 10.09
N GLY A 106 -4.92 13.57 10.52
CA GLY A 106 -5.83 14.30 9.62
C GLY A 106 -5.20 15.58 9.05
N ALA A 107 -5.99 16.50 8.47
CA ALA A 107 -5.53 17.84 8.12
C ALA A 107 -4.94 18.57 9.37
N ALA A 108 -4.25 19.72 9.20
CA ALA A 108 -3.57 20.48 10.26
C ALA A 108 -3.86 20.00 11.71
N SER A 109 -2.94 19.18 12.28
CA SER A 109 -3.13 18.43 13.52
C SER A 109 -4.11 19.08 14.49
N VAL A 110 -5.21 18.40 14.82
CA VAL A 110 -6.25 18.91 15.73
C VAL A 110 -5.65 19.39 17.06
N LEU A 111 -4.57 18.75 17.52
CA LEU A 111 -3.83 19.18 18.69
C LEU A 111 -3.17 20.55 18.49
N ALA A 112 -2.56 20.79 17.32
CA ALA A 112 -1.95 22.07 16.99
C ALA A 112 -3.00 23.19 16.87
N GLU A 113 -4.16 22.90 16.27
CA GLU A 113 -5.27 23.84 16.17
C GLU A 113 -5.90 24.15 17.54
N PHE A 114 -6.05 23.14 18.40
CA PHE A 114 -6.50 23.34 19.77
C PHE A 114 -5.52 24.20 20.57
N GLN A 115 -4.21 23.93 20.46
CA GLN A 115 -3.16 24.73 21.10
C GLN A 115 -3.10 26.17 20.59
N ARG A 116 -3.52 26.42 19.35
CA ARG A 116 -3.66 27.77 18.76
C ARG A 116 -4.92 28.51 19.23
N GLY A 117 -5.79 27.87 20.01
CA GLY A 117 -7.03 28.45 20.50
C GLY A 117 -8.10 28.58 19.42
N ASN A 118 -8.16 27.62 18.48
CA ASN A 118 -9.20 27.61 17.46
C ASN A 118 -10.60 27.54 18.12
N PRO A 119 -11.47 28.56 17.96
CA PRO A 119 -12.77 28.63 18.61
C PRO A 119 -13.74 27.53 18.17
N GLU A 120 -13.46 26.83 17.06
CA GLU A 120 -14.26 25.70 16.58
C GLU A 120 -13.97 24.41 17.35
N LEU A 121 -12.78 24.31 17.95
CA LEU A 121 -12.36 23.18 18.79
C LEU A 121 -12.66 23.40 20.26
N CYS A 122 -13.02 24.64 20.63
CA CYS A 122 -13.35 25.05 21.97
C CYS A 122 -14.86 25.31 22.14
N ASP A 123 -15.38 25.12 23.35
CA ASP A 123 -16.69 25.63 23.75
C ASP A 123 -16.60 27.11 24.15
N GLU A 124 -17.73 27.70 24.54
CA GLU A 124 -17.85 29.11 24.95
C GLU A 124 -16.97 29.47 26.17
N ASN A 125 -16.48 28.47 26.91
CA ASN A 125 -15.62 28.62 28.08
C ASN A 125 -14.15 28.24 27.78
N ASN A 126 -13.79 28.07 26.51
CA ASN A 126 -12.46 27.68 26.06
C ASN A 126 -12.01 26.26 26.47
N PHE A 127 -12.96 25.35 26.77
CA PHE A 127 -12.68 23.93 26.94
C PHE A 127 -12.80 23.18 25.61
N SER A 128 -12.02 22.12 25.41
CA SER A 128 -12.14 21.33 24.18
C SER A 128 -13.52 20.69 24.07
N ARG A 129 -14.09 20.76 22.86
CA ARG A 129 -15.34 20.09 22.51
C ARG A 129 -15.18 18.55 22.52
N PRO A 130 -16.28 17.79 22.66
CA PRO A 130 -16.24 16.33 22.67
C PRO A 130 -15.68 15.71 21.39
N VAL A 131 -14.95 14.61 21.55
CA VAL A 131 -14.58 13.75 20.45
C VAL A 131 -15.79 12.93 20.06
N THR A 132 -16.16 12.95 18.79
CA THR A 132 -17.26 12.13 18.27
C THR A 132 -16.72 11.23 17.17
N VAL A 133 -17.25 10.01 17.09
CA VAL A 133 -16.84 9.01 16.11
C VAL A 133 -18.03 8.64 15.24
N GLU A 134 -17.85 8.70 13.92
CA GLU A 134 -18.74 8.04 12.95
C GLU A 134 -18.30 6.62 12.71
N LEU A 135 -19.28 5.74 12.59
CA LEU A 135 -19.09 4.36 12.19
C LEU A 135 -19.87 4.07 10.91
N THR A 136 -19.16 3.77 9.83
CA THR A 136 -19.77 3.28 8.59
C THR A 136 -19.64 1.75 8.53
N LYS A 137 -20.78 1.05 8.48
CA LYS A 137 -20.81 -0.42 8.40
C LYS A 137 -20.60 -0.87 6.95
N HIS A 138 -19.59 -1.71 6.74
CA HIS A 138 -19.40 -2.48 5.52
C HIS A 138 -19.65 -3.96 5.82
N GLU A 139 -19.72 -4.78 4.78
CA GLU A 139 -19.95 -6.23 4.90
C GLU A 139 -18.91 -6.90 5.81
N LYS A 140 -17.62 -6.59 5.61
CA LYS A 140 -16.49 -7.26 6.29
C LYS A 140 -15.88 -6.48 7.45
N TYR A 141 -16.16 -5.19 7.57
CA TYR A 141 -15.53 -4.29 8.55
C TYR A 141 -16.41 -3.09 8.87
N ILE A 142 -16.06 -2.37 9.93
CA ILE A 142 -16.61 -1.04 10.26
C ILE A 142 -15.50 -0.02 10.05
N MET A 143 -15.79 1.04 9.31
CA MET A 143 -14.90 2.20 9.19
C MET A 143 -15.25 3.20 10.29
N ALA A 144 -14.28 3.55 11.12
CA ALA A 144 -14.43 4.52 12.19
C ALA A 144 -13.65 5.81 11.89
N VAL A 145 -14.29 6.95 12.12
CA VAL A 145 -13.75 8.26 11.80
C VAL A 145 -13.98 9.16 13.00
N GLY A 146 -12.91 9.63 13.63
CA GLY A 146 -13.00 10.57 14.74
C GLY A 146 -12.96 12.03 14.29
N TRP A 147 -13.77 12.89 14.90
CA TRP A 147 -13.72 14.34 14.73
C TRP A 147 -13.92 15.07 16.05
N VAL A 148 -13.60 16.37 15.99
CA VAL A 148 -13.69 17.31 17.11
C VAL A 148 -14.27 18.61 16.57
N GLY A 149 -15.32 19.13 17.20
CA GLY A 149 -15.92 20.42 16.78
C GLY A 149 -17.39 20.37 16.42
N ASP A 150 -17.86 21.42 15.73
CA ASP A 150 -19.24 21.51 15.20
C ASP A 150 -19.39 20.73 13.88
N ARG A 151 -20.53 20.07 13.72
CA ARG A 151 -20.90 19.35 12.50
C ARG A 151 -21.08 20.25 11.28
N LYS A 152 -21.41 21.54 11.47
CA LYS A 152 -21.76 22.47 10.37
C LYS A 152 -20.56 23.04 9.60
N LEU A 153 -19.38 23.03 10.21
CA LEU A 153 -18.11 23.48 9.63
C LEU A 153 -17.14 22.32 9.87
N TYR A 154 -17.08 21.38 8.92
CA TYR A 154 -16.37 20.10 9.08
C TYR A 154 -14.86 20.30 9.22
N THR A 155 -14.38 20.71 10.40
CA THR A 155 -12.97 20.66 10.75
C THR A 155 -12.60 19.25 11.14
N ASN A 156 -12.22 18.49 10.11
CA ASN A 156 -11.17 17.48 10.15
C ASN A 156 -11.48 16.16 10.90
N GLY A 157 -11.52 15.05 10.15
CA GLY A 157 -12.02 13.74 10.57
C GLY A 157 -10.97 12.63 10.70
N GLY A 158 -9.69 12.94 10.96
CA GLY A 158 -8.62 11.95 11.10
C GLY A 158 -8.44 10.99 9.90
N VAL A 159 -7.42 10.15 9.96
CA VAL A 159 -7.29 9.00 9.04
C VAL A 159 -8.27 7.92 9.49
N PRO A 160 -9.17 7.38 8.64
CA PRO A 160 -10.12 6.37 9.08
C PRO A 160 -9.44 5.16 9.73
N LEU A 161 -10.10 4.57 10.71
CA LEU A 161 -9.75 3.28 11.27
C LEU A 161 -10.65 2.20 10.67
N THR A 162 -10.07 1.07 10.30
CA THR A 162 -10.78 -0.15 9.92
C THR A 162 -10.87 -1.06 11.15
N ILE A 163 -12.08 -1.47 11.51
CA ILE A 163 -12.39 -2.36 12.63
C ILE A 163 -13.00 -3.65 12.06
N SER A 164 -12.34 -4.78 12.28
CA SER A 164 -12.73 -6.08 11.76
C SER A 164 -12.77 -7.14 12.86
N SER A 165 -13.62 -8.14 12.72
CA SER A 165 -13.73 -9.24 13.66
C SER A 165 -13.93 -10.57 12.90
N PRO A 166 -13.48 -11.72 13.45
CA PRO A 166 -13.65 -13.03 12.81
C PRO A 166 -15.08 -13.32 12.30
N SER A 167 -16.10 -12.95 13.07
CA SER A 167 -17.51 -13.10 12.73
C SER A 167 -17.92 -12.33 11.46
N ARG A 168 -17.31 -11.17 11.23
CA ARG A 168 -17.51 -10.35 10.01
C ARG A 168 -16.64 -10.81 8.84
N LEU A 169 -15.41 -11.26 9.14
CA LEU A 169 -14.44 -11.67 8.14
C LEU A 169 -14.76 -13.02 7.50
N GLY A 170 -15.50 -13.89 8.20
CA GLY A 170 -15.80 -15.24 7.73
C GLY A 170 -14.53 -16.02 7.44
N SER A 171 -14.39 -16.55 6.22
CA SER A 171 -13.20 -17.30 5.81
C SER A 171 -11.91 -16.48 5.80
N LEU A 172 -12.00 -15.14 5.65
CA LEU A 172 -10.81 -14.27 5.66
C LEU A 172 -10.09 -14.28 7.01
N ALA A 173 -10.80 -14.55 8.12
CA ALA A 173 -10.22 -14.61 9.46
C ALA A 173 -9.09 -15.65 9.60
N THR A 174 -9.00 -16.61 8.67
CA THR A 174 -7.95 -17.64 8.64
C THR A 174 -6.63 -17.17 8.02
N ARG A 175 -6.60 -16.00 7.34
CA ARG A 175 -5.37 -15.45 6.77
C ARG A 175 -4.43 -15.03 7.90
N ARG A 176 -3.13 -15.28 7.72
CA ARG A 176 -2.09 -14.92 8.71
C ARG A 176 -2.09 -13.43 9.08
N PHE A 177 -2.52 -12.56 8.18
CA PHE A 177 -2.71 -11.14 8.44
C PHE A 177 -3.56 -10.84 9.69
N TRP A 178 -4.65 -11.58 9.88
CA TRP A 178 -5.62 -11.33 10.96
C TRP A 178 -5.31 -12.07 12.26
N ILE A 179 -4.29 -12.93 12.27
CA ILE A 179 -3.93 -13.74 13.43
C ILE A 179 -2.91 -12.95 14.27
N PRO A 180 -3.22 -12.63 15.55
CA PRO A 180 -2.28 -11.95 16.42
C PRO A 180 -0.94 -12.70 16.52
N HIS A 181 0.17 -11.98 16.63
CA HIS A 181 1.51 -12.58 16.61
C HIS A 181 1.69 -13.67 17.69
N TYR A 182 1.10 -13.49 18.87
CA TYR A 182 1.18 -14.44 19.98
C TYR A 182 0.28 -15.68 19.81
N GLU A 183 -0.60 -15.71 18.80
CA GLU A 183 -1.44 -16.86 18.44
C GLU A 183 -0.88 -17.60 17.20
N LEU A 184 0.28 -17.18 16.69
CA LEU A 184 0.90 -17.79 15.52
C LEU A 184 1.47 -19.16 15.86
N ASP A 185 1.23 -20.10 14.95
CA ASP A 185 1.83 -21.42 14.98
C ASP A 185 3.28 -21.33 14.47
N GLU A 186 4.26 -21.54 15.36
CA GLU A 186 5.67 -21.56 15.02
C GLU A 186 6.03 -22.68 14.03
N SER A 187 5.17 -23.70 13.87
CA SER A 187 5.37 -24.76 12.88
C SER A 187 5.02 -24.37 11.44
N GLU A 188 4.34 -23.22 11.23
CA GLU A 188 3.99 -22.70 9.90
C GLU A 188 4.64 -21.32 9.62
N PRO A 189 5.98 -21.22 9.65
CA PRO A 189 6.70 -19.94 9.57
C PRO A 189 6.49 -19.22 8.23
N PHE A 190 6.05 -19.92 7.18
CA PHE A 190 5.82 -19.37 5.83
C PHE A 190 4.36 -19.03 5.48
N LYS A 191 3.42 -19.22 6.41
CA LYS A 191 1.98 -18.98 6.17
C LYS A 191 1.61 -17.58 5.66
N ARG A 192 2.48 -16.58 5.85
CA ARG A 192 2.26 -15.22 5.33
C ARG A 192 2.67 -15.16 3.86
N GLN A 193 3.82 -15.76 3.55
CA GLN A 193 4.39 -15.89 2.21
C GLN A 193 3.50 -16.72 1.28
N ASP A 194 2.69 -17.65 1.80
CA ASP A 194 1.66 -18.38 1.03
C ASP A 194 0.72 -17.42 0.25
N THR A 195 0.53 -16.20 0.75
CA THR A 195 -0.23 -15.14 0.04
C THR A 195 0.35 -14.86 -1.35
N LEU A 196 1.67 -14.88 -1.52
CA LEU A 196 2.34 -14.69 -2.81
C LEU A 196 2.00 -15.82 -3.78
N LYS A 197 2.05 -17.08 -3.31
CA LYS A 197 1.69 -18.27 -4.12
C LYS A 197 0.20 -18.26 -4.48
N MET A 198 -0.66 -17.93 -3.52
CA MET A 198 -2.09 -17.80 -3.72
C MET A 198 -2.41 -16.77 -4.81
N TRP A 199 -1.90 -15.54 -4.70
CA TRP A 199 -2.15 -14.50 -5.68
C TRP A 199 -1.61 -14.84 -7.07
N LEU A 200 -0.41 -15.42 -7.14
CA LEU A 200 0.17 -15.83 -8.41
C LEU A 200 -0.69 -16.90 -9.09
N LYS A 201 -1.12 -17.93 -8.33
CA LYS A 201 -1.99 -19.00 -8.81
C LYS A 201 -3.36 -18.49 -9.25
N GLU A 202 -3.99 -17.63 -8.46
CA GLU A 202 -5.27 -17.02 -8.82
C GLU A 202 -5.14 -16.20 -10.11
N CYS A 203 -4.04 -15.45 -10.27
CA CYS A 203 -3.75 -14.67 -11.47
C CYS A 203 -3.64 -15.51 -12.75
N GLU A 204 -3.16 -16.74 -12.66
CA GLU A 204 -3.08 -17.65 -13.82
C GLU A 204 -4.46 -18.05 -14.35
N SER A 205 -5.52 -17.88 -13.56
CA SER A 205 -6.90 -18.20 -13.97
C SER A 205 -7.69 -17.01 -14.51
N HIS A 206 -7.19 -15.78 -14.38
CA HIS A 206 -7.92 -14.60 -14.83
C HIS A 206 -7.93 -14.51 -16.35
N GLU A 207 -9.11 -14.45 -16.96
CA GLU A 207 -9.27 -14.32 -18.42
C GLU A 207 -8.53 -13.10 -18.97
N GLN A 208 -8.62 -11.96 -18.28
CA GLN A 208 -7.94 -10.73 -18.62
C GLN A 208 -6.41 -10.91 -18.62
N CYS A 209 -5.85 -11.57 -17.62
CA CYS A 209 -4.40 -11.83 -17.53
C CYS A 209 -3.93 -12.79 -18.62
N ILE A 210 -4.72 -13.82 -18.93
CA ILE A 210 -4.42 -14.77 -20.02
C ILE A 210 -4.38 -14.07 -21.38
N LYS A 211 -5.26 -13.09 -21.62
CA LYS A 211 -5.32 -12.33 -22.88
C LYS A 211 -4.26 -11.24 -23.01
N SER A 212 -3.96 -10.55 -21.91
CA SER A 212 -3.13 -9.32 -21.92
C SER A 212 -1.65 -9.57 -21.64
N LEU A 213 -1.30 -10.61 -20.88
CA LEU A 213 0.08 -10.89 -20.53
C LEU A 213 0.75 -11.76 -21.59
N HIS A 214 2.00 -11.41 -21.90
CA HIS A 214 2.87 -12.29 -22.69
C HIS A 214 3.22 -13.56 -21.90
N ASN A 215 3.79 -14.57 -22.58
CA ASN A 215 4.26 -15.78 -21.93
C ASN A 215 5.50 -15.50 -21.07
N THR A 216 5.27 -15.01 -19.86
CA THR A 216 6.31 -14.71 -18.87
C THR A 216 7.09 -15.94 -18.35
N LYS A 217 6.64 -17.16 -18.65
CA LYS A 217 7.37 -18.39 -18.28
C LYS A 217 8.54 -18.68 -19.21
N GLU A 218 8.42 -18.25 -20.46
CA GLU A 218 9.43 -18.40 -21.53
C GLU A 218 9.81 -17.03 -22.11
N ALA A 219 9.83 -16.00 -21.25
CA ALA A 219 10.20 -14.67 -21.69
C ALA A 219 11.72 -14.56 -21.90
N LYS A 220 12.13 -13.69 -22.83
CA LYS A 220 13.55 -13.38 -23.06
C LYS A 220 14.17 -12.86 -21.76
N LEU A 221 15.28 -13.45 -21.36
CA LEU A 221 16.01 -13.03 -20.16
C LEU A 221 16.73 -11.68 -20.41
N PRO A 222 16.88 -10.85 -19.36
CA PRO A 222 17.78 -9.69 -19.40
C PRO A 222 19.22 -10.09 -19.69
N THR A 223 20.06 -9.16 -20.17
CA THR A 223 21.47 -9.40 -20.50
C THR A 223 22.23 -10.14 -19.38
N ARG A 224 21.89 -9.82 -18.14
CA ARG A 224 22.40 -10.49 -16.94
C ARG A 224 21.29 -10.74 -15.94
N VAL A 225 21.37 -11.85 -15.24
CA VAL A 225 20.48 -12.23 -14.14
C VAL A 225 21.28 -12.80 -12.98
N LEU A 226 20.75 -12.73 -11.78
CA LEU A 226 21.18 -13.59 -10.68
C LEU A 226 20.61 -14.98 -10.91
N ASP A 227 21.49 -15.98 -10.96
CA ASP A 227 21.15 -17.39 -11.06
C ASP A 227 21.19 -18.04 -9.67
N LEU A 228 20.03 -18.56 -9.25
CA LEU A 228 19.82 -19.20 -7.96
C LEU A 228 19.77 -20.74 -8.04
N THR A 229 20.24 -21.34 -9.15
CA THR A 229 20.22 -22.79 -9.47
C THR A 229 20.51 -23.76 -8.34
N GLY A 230 21.37 -23.40 -7.40
CA GLY A 230 21.72 -24.26 -6.26
C GLY A 230 20.57 -24.43 -5.25
N SER A 231 19.45 -23.74 -5.45
CA SER A 231 18.32 -23.70 -4.54
C SER A 231 17.03 -23.75 -5.37
N SER A 232 16.39 -24.92 -5.45
CA SER A 232 15.08 -25.06 -6.11
C SER A 232 13.91 -24.58 -5.25
N ASP A 233 14.17 -24.36 -3.96
CA ASP A 233 13.31 -23.78 -2.94
C ASP A 233 14.23 -23.15 -1.87
N ILE A 234 13.67 -22.52 -0.84
CA ILE A 234 14.44 -22.03 0.31
C ILE A 234 15.12 -23.23 1.00
N PRO A 235 16.47 -23.29 1.05
CA PRO A 235 17.17 -24.36 1.77
C PRO A 235 17.03 -24.17 3.30
N SER A 236 17.18 -25.26 4.05
CA SER A 236 17.12 -25.22 5.52
C SER A 236 18.22 -24.35 6.16
N ASP A 237 19.39 -24.28 5.52
CA ASP A 237 20.49 -23.40 5.91
C ASP A 237 20.68 -22.31 4.83
N PRO A 238 20.57 -21.01 5.17
CA PRO A 238 20.81 -19.93 4.23
C PRO A 238 22.22 -19.92 3.59
N ASN A 239 23.22 -20.57 4.19
CA ASN A 239 24.57 -20.73 3.59
C ASN A 239 24.57 -21.62 2.34
N ASP A 240 23.53 -22.44 2.17
CA ASP A 240 23.36 -23.29 0.99
C ASP A 240 22.76 -22.53 -0.19
N ILE A 241 22.27 -21.29 0.02
CA ILE A 241 21.80 -20.42 -1.06
C ILE A 241 22.99 -20.06 -1.96
N LYS A 242 22.94 -20.51 -3.22
CA LYS A 242 23.97 -20.20 -4.22
C LYS A 242 23.50 -19.07 -5.12
N ILE A 243 24.25 -17.98 -5.16
CA ILE A 243 23.93 -16.80 -5.93
C ILE A 243 25.10 -16.51 -6.86
N LYS A 244 24.83 -16.43 -8.16
CA LYS A 244 25.84 -16.05 -9.16
C LYS A 244 25.27 -15.05 -10.12
N LEU A 245 26.04 -14.00 -10.42
CA LEU A 245 25.73 -13.15 -11.56
C LEU A 245 26.04 -13.91 -12.84
N ARG A 246 25.06 -14.05 -13.72
CA ARG A 246 25.16 -14.81 -14.96
C ARG A 246 24.87 -13.91 -16.15
N GLU A 247 25.71 -13.99 -17.17
CA GLU A 247 25.42 -13.45 -18.50
C GLU A 247 24.57 -14.45 -19.29
N THR A 248 23.52 -13.95 -19.92
CA THR A 248 22.58 -14.76 -20.69
C THR A 248 23.00 -14.84 -22.15
N GLU A 249 22.66 -15.94 -22.80
CA GLU A 249 22.89 -16.10 -24.24
C GLU A 249 21.87 -15.32 -25.07
N GLU A 250 22.19 -15.04 -26.33
CA GLU A 250 21.27 -14.35 -27.23
C GLU A 250 20.00 -15.20 -27.48
N GLY A 251 18.84 -14.62 -27.17
CA GLY A 251 17.55 -15.31 -27.33
C GLY A 251 17.24 -16.30 -26.21
N GLU A 252 18.07 -16.38 -25.17
CA GLU A 252 17.78 -17.23 -24.02
C GLU A 252 16.49 -16.78 -23.32
N THR A 253 15.65 -17.76 -22.97
CA THR A 253 14.36 -17.54 -22.33
C THR A 253 14.29 -18.21 -20.96
N GLY A 254 13.53 -17.64 -20.05
CA GLY A 254 13.25 -18.25 -18.75
C GLY A 254 12.29 -17.44 -17.91
N THR A 255 11.88 -18.04 -16.79
CA THR A 255 11.06 -17.38 -15.77
C THR A 255 11.96 -16.65 -14.77
N TYR A 256 11.71 -15.37 -14.52
CA TYR A 256 12.47 -14.58 -13.55
C TYR A 256 11.59 -13.60 -12.78
N THR A 257 12.04 -13.21 -11.58
CA THR A 257 11.51 -12.08 -10.83
C THR A 257 12.39 -10.84 -11.04
N ALA A 258 11.82 -9.66 -10.84
CA ALA A 258 12.58 -8.40 -10.82
C ALA A 258 12.37 -7.68 -9.48
N LEU A 259 13.40 -7.02 -8.97
CA LEU A 259 13.31 -6.16 -7.79
C LEU A 259 13.13 -4.69 -8.21
N SER A 260 12.18 -4.01 -7.58
CA SER A 260 12.06 -2.55 -7.58
C SER A 260 12.30 -2.06 -6.14
N TYR A 261 13.33 -1.27 -5.89
CA TYR A 261 13.71 -0.85 -4.53
C TYR A 261 14.45 0.50 -4.51
N CYS A 262 14.47 1.14 -3.34
CA CYS A 262 15.27 2.33 -3.11
C CYS A 262 16.71 1.94 -2.76
N TRP A 263 17.67 2.55 -3.45
CA TRP A 263 19.09 2.42 -3.10
C TRP A 263 19.47 3.14 -1.80
N GLY A 264 18.62 4.05 -1.32
CA GLY A 264 18.92 4.90 -0.17
C GLY A 264 19.92 6.02 -0.45
N ALA A 265 19.95 7.00 0.44
CA ALA A 265 20.84 8.16 0.33
C ALA A 265 22.29 7.85 0.73
N ASN A 266 22.51 6.78 1.51
CA ASN A 266 23.84 6.38 1.97
C ASN A 266 24.53 5.45 0.94
N PRO A 267 25.59 5.90 0.24
CA PRO A 267 26.28 5.08 -0.76
C PRO A 267 26.96 3.83 -0.18
N ASP A 268 27.29 3.82 1.11
CA ASP A 268 27.94 2.68 1.77
C ASP A 268 27.03 1.45 1.85
N LEU A 269 25.71 1.65 1.72
CA LEU A 269 24.72 0.57 1.68
C LEU A 269 24.49 0.01 0.27
N HIS A 270 25.11 0.60 -0.76
CA HIS A 270 24.92 0.20 -2.16
C HIS A 270 25.73 -1.05 -2.48
N PHE A 271 25.15 -2.23 -2.23
CA PHE A 271 25.72 -3.48 -2.71
C PHE A 271 25.48 -3.63 -4.22
N LYS A 272 26.54 -3.44 -5.01
CA LYS A 272 26.44 -3.28 -6.47
C LYS A 272 27.57 -3.95 -7.25
N THR A 273 27.29 -4.27 -8.52
CA THR A 273 28.28 -4.76 -9.47
C THR A 273 29.05 -3.59 -10.09
N THR A 274 30.36 -3.69 -10.09
CA THR A 274 31.32 -2.79 -10.72
C THR A 274 32.26 -3.61 -11.60
N SER A 275 33.04 -2.93 -12.43
CA SER A 275 34.03 -3.60 -13.28
C SER A 275 35.05 -4.39 -12.46
N GLU A 276 35.39 -3.93 -11.25
CA GLU A 276 36.33 -4.59 -10.34
C GLU A 276 35.78 -5.89 -9.75
N ASN A 277 34.51 -5.91 -9.31
CA ASN A 277 33.92 -7.05 -8.63
C ASN A 277 33.10 -7.98 -9.54
N LEU A 278 32.95 -7.65 -10.82
CA LEU A 278 32.15 -8.42 -11.80
C LEU A 278 32.50 -9.91 -11.81
N GLN A 279 33.79 -10.23 -11.92
CA GLN A 279 34.25 -11.62 -11.97
C GLN A 279 33.96 -12.36 -10.64
N LYS A 280 34.17 -11.69 -9.51
CA LYS A 280 33.84 -12.23 -8.18
C LYS A 280 32.34 -12.53 -8.08
N HIS A 281 31.47 -11.62 -8.54
CA HIS A 281 30.02 -11.83 -8.56
C HIS A 281 29.60 -12.99 -9.49
N LYS A 282 30.32 -13.23 -10.59
CA LYS A 282 30.10 -14.41 -11.46
C LYS A 282 30.48 -15.73 -10.78
N GLU A 283 31.52 -15.71 -9.95
CA GLU A 283 31.98 -16.90 -9.21
C GLU A 283 31.04 -17.23 -8.04
N GLY A 284 30.58 -16.22 -7.32
CA GLY A 284 29.57 -16.35 -6.28
C GLY A 284 29.43 -15.10 -5.41
N ILE A 285 28.20 -14.86 -4.95
CA ILE A 285 27.88 -13.83 -3.97
C ILE A 285 27.45 -14.53 -2.68
N SER A 286 28.06 -14.15 -1.55
CA SER A 286 27.66 -14.61 -0.22
C SER A 286 26.29 -14.05 0.12
N PHE A 287 25.34 -14.91 0.53
CA PHE A 287 24.00 -14.49 0.91
C PHE A 287 24.03 -13.43 2.02
N PHE A 288 24.94 -13.56 2.99
CA PHE A 288 25.03 -12.65 4.14
C PHE A 288 25.75 -11.34 3.86
N ASP A 289 26.43 -11.20 2.71
CA ASP A 289 27.04 -9.94 2.29
C ASP A 289 25.99 -8.99 1.69
N LEU A 290 24.84 -9.54 1.27
CA LEU A 290 23.75 -8.77 0.68
C LEU A 290 22.96 -7.99 1.74
N PRO A 291 22.53 -6.75 1.43
CA PRO A 291 21.57 -6.01 2.23
C PRO A 291 20.26 -6.76 2.44
N LEU A 292 19.53 -6.44 3.51
CA LEU A 292 18.32 -7.16 3.90
C LEU A 292 17.26 -7.21 2.80
N THR A 293 17.01 -6.11 2.09
CA THR A 293 16.05 -6.07 0.98
C THR A 293 16.41 -7.05 -0.13
N GLN A 294 17.70 -7.14 -0.49
CA GLN A 294 18.16 -8.08 -1.52
C GLN A 294 18.06 -9.53 -1.04
N ARG A 295 18.42 -9.81 0.23
CA ARG A 295 18.27 -11.15 0.85
C ARG A 295 16.81 -11.61 0.87
N GLU A 296 15.90 -10.79 1.38
CA GLU A 296 14.48 -11.14 1.46
C GLU A 296 13.85 -11.28 0.07
N THR A 297 14.32 -10.52 -0.94
CA THR A 297 13.92 -10.70 -2.34
C THR A 297 14.35 -12.05 -2.90
N ILE A 298 15.57 -12.51 -2.58
CA ILE A 298 16.06 -13.85 -2.97
C ILE A 298 15.19 -14.93 -2.31
N LEU A 299 14.92 -14.82 -1.01
CA LEU A 299 14.06 -15.77 -0.30
C LEU A 299 12.65 -15.82 -0.90
N ALA A 300 12.04 -14.67 -1.21
CA ALA A 300 10.73 -14.62 -1.85
C ALA A 300 10.74 -15.24 -3.26
N THR A 301 11.82 -15.02 -4.02
CA THR A 301 12.00 -15.59 -5.36
C THR A 301 12.13 -17.13 -5.32
N LEU A 302 12.96 -17.65 -4.40
CA LEU A 302 13.12 -19.08 -4.16
C LEU A 302 11.84 -19.72 -3.67
N TYR A 303 11.12 -19.06 -2.77
CA TYR A 303 9.85 -19.54 -2.25
C TYR A 303 8.80 -19.73 -3.35
N LEU A 304 8.82 -18.86 -4.37
CA LEU A 304 7.97 -18.98 -5.56
C LEU A 304 8.44 -20.07 -6.54
N GLY A 305 9.55 -20.75 -6.26
CA GLY A 305 10.15 -21.75 -7.14
C GLY A 305 10.79 -21.15 -8.40
N ILE A 306 11.17 -19.87 -8.36
CA ILE A 306 11.75 -19.17 -9.51
C ILE A 306 13.27 -19.10 -9.33
N ARG A 307 14.00 -19.47 -10.39
CA ARG A 307 15.47 -19.57 -10.37
C ARG A 307 16.18 -18.23 -10.60
N TYR A 308 15.62 -17.38 -11.45
CA TYR A 308 16.29 -16.18 -11.92
C TYR A 308 15.72 -14.94 -11.25
N LEU A 309 16.60 -14.04 -10.84
CA LEU A 309 16.25 -12.74 -10.25
C LEU A 309 17.02 -11.64 -10.95
N TRP A 310 16.35 -10.53 -11.24
CA TRP A 310 16.99 -9.32 -11.75
C TRP A 310 16.97 -8.22 -10.69
N ILE A 311 18.13 -7.64 -10.40
CA ILE A 311 18.29 -6.48 -9.53
C ILE A 311 19.21 -5.50 -10.25
N ASP A 312 18.74 -4.28 -10.54
CA ASP A 312 19.50 -3.25 -11.27
C ASP A 312 20.94 -3.07 -10.75
N GLY A 313 21.11 -2.96 -9.43
CA GLY A 313 22.39 -2.77 -8.77
C GLY A 313 23.38 -3.90 -9.01
N LEU A 314 22.91 -5.11 -9.30
CA LEU A 314 23.76 -6.29 -9.53
C LEU A 314 23.82 -6.72 -10.99
N CYS A 315 22.74 -6.52 -11.73
CA CYS A 315 22.58 -6.90 -13.12
C CYS A 315 22.93 -5.77 -14.11
N ILE A 316 23.41 -4.62 -13.63
CA ILE A 316 24.02 -3.53 -14.41
C ILE A 316 25.39 -3.19 -13.79
N ILE A 317 26.40 -2.95 -14.63
CA ILE A 317 27.76 -2.58 -14.20
C ILE A 317 27.77 -1.08 -13.92
N GLN A 318 27.72 -0.72 -12.63
CA GLN A 318 27.35 0.62 -12.19
C GLN A 318 28.40 1.70 -12.42
N ASP A 319 29.65 1.31 -12.66
CA ASP A 319 30.76 2.21 -13.00
C ASP A 319 31.00 2.28 -14.53
N SER A 320 30.22 1.56 -15.34
CA SER A 320 30.33 1.56 -16.80
C SER A 320 29.19 2.33 -17.44
N ARG A 321 29.50 3.53 -17.95
CA ARG A 321 28.53 4.35 -18.69
C ARG A 321 27.97 3.64 -19.92
N GLN A 322 28.81 2.90 -20.65
CA GLN A 322 28.38 2.16 -21.84
C GLN A 322 27.38 1.06 -21.49
N ASP A 323 27.65 0.32 -20.41
CA ASP A 323 26.74 -0.74 -19.95
C ASP A 323 25.43 -0.14 -19.44
N TRP A 324 25.49 0.94 -18.67
CA TRP A 324 24.31 1.67 -18.20
C TRP A 324 23.46 2.21 -19.35
N GLU A 325 24.06 2.81 -20.38
CA GLU A 325 23.32 3.30 -21.57
C GLU A 325 22.65 2.13 -22.32
N ALA A 326 23.32 0.98 -22.42
CA ALA A 326 22.75 -0.20 -23.08
C ALA A 326 21.61 -0.87 -22.28
N GLU A 327 21.70 -0.89 -20.96
CA GLU A 327 20.72 -1.56 -20.09
C GLU A 327 19.54 -0.64 -19.71
N SER A 328 19.76 0.66 -19.54
CA SER A 328 18.69 1.63 -19.21
C SER A 328 17.59 1.66 -20.27
N VAL A 329 17.95 1.59 -21.56
CA VAL A 329 16.98 1.50 -22.68
C VAL A 329 16.18 0.19 -22.63
N LYS A 330 16.72 -0.88 -22.04
CA LYS A 330 16.06 -2.18 -21.92
C LYS A 330 15.19 -2.30 -20.68
N MET A 331 15.28 -1.40 -19.69
CA MET A 331 14.56 -1.51 -18.41
C MET A 331 13.07 -1.77 -18.60
N GLY A 332 12.40 -1.07 -19.53
CA GLY A 332 10.98 -1.31 -19.78
C GLY A 332 10.67 -2.76 -20.15
N SER A 333 11.51 -3.38 -20.97
CA SER A 333 11.37 -4.79 -21.34
C SER A 333 11.69 -5.76 -20.19
N VAL A 334 12.60 -5.39 -19.28
CA VAL A 334 12.90 -6.19 -18.08
C VAL A 334 11.65 -6.33 -17.21
N TYR A 335 11.00 -5.23 -16.84
CA TYR A 335 9.79 -5.30 -16.00
C TYR A 335 8.59 -5.89 -16.74
N THR A 336 8.45 -5.63 -18.05
CA THR A 336 7.38 -6.23 -18.87
C THR A 336 7.51 -7.75 -18.96
N ASN A 337 8.73 -8.27 -19.07
CA ASN A 337 9.01 -9.70 -19.25
C ASN A 337 9.12 -10.47 -17.94
N ALA A 338 9.37 -9.80 -16.81
CA ALA A 338 9.42 -10.44 -15.51
C ALA A 338 8.10 -11.16 -15.18
N HIS A 339 8.19 -12.36 -14.61
CA HIS A 339 7.01 -13.13 -14.20
C HIS A 339 6.28 -12.46 -13.05
N LEU A 340 7.05 -11.88 -12.13
CA LEU A 340 6.58 -11.08 -11.02
C LEU A 340 7.64 -10.03 -10.64
N THR A 341 7.21 -8.79 -10.44
CA THR A 341 8.02 -7.74 -9.83
C THR A 341 7.77 -7.70 -8.33
N LEU A 342 8.84 -7.77 -7.54
CA LEU A 342 8.83 -7.61 -6.08
C LEU A 342 9.23 -6.17 -5.78
N ALA A 343 8.31 -5.35 -5.26
CA ALA A 343 8.55 -3.93 -5.03
C ALA A 343 8.68 -3.63 -3.53
N ALA A 344 9.89 -3.30 -3.08
CA ALA A 344 10.22 -2.91 -1.71
C ALA A 344 9.65 -1.50 -1.41
N THR A 345 8.33 -1.40 -1.35
CA THR A 345 7.60 -0.13 -1.53
C THR A 345 7.83 0.83 -0.36
N SER A 346 7.85 0.28 0.84
CA SER A 346 8.04 1.00 2.11
C SER A 346 9.49 1.21 2.53
N SER A 347 10.44 0.61 1.82
CA SER A 347 11.85 0.65 2.16
C SER A 347 12.53 1.79 1.41
N ASP A 348 13.01 2.79 2.14
CA ASP A 348 13.80 3.90 1.63
C ASP A 348 15.28 3.55 1.47
N THR A 349 15.75 2.48 2.13
CA THR A 349 17.13 1.97 2.07
C THR A 349 17.19 0.44 1.87
N PRO A 350 18.33 -0.11 1.39
CA PRO A 350 18.47 -1.55 1.13
C PRO A 350 18.57 -2.44 2.39
N ASP A 351 18.76 -1.86 3.58
CA ASP A 351 18.87 -2.57 4.86
C ASP A 351 17.53 -2.70 5.62
N MET A 352 16.48 -2.02 5.17
CA MET A 352 15.14 -2.09 5.77
C MET A 352 14.40 -3.40 5.46
N GLY A 353 14.72 -4.08 4.35
CA GLY A 353 14.05 -5.34 3.95
C GLY A 353 12.87 -5.14 3.00
N LEU A 354 12.06 -6.19 2.85
CA LEU A 354 10.69 -6.21 2.31
C LEU A 354 9.63 -6.19 3.44
N LEU A 355 10.07 -6.00 4.69
CA LEU A 355 9.29 -5.88 5.93
C LEU A 355 8.47 -7.12 6.31
N LEU A 356 9.16 -8.02 7.00
CA LEU A 356 8.60 -9.11 7.78
C LEU A 356 8.97 -8.88 9.27
N PRO A 357 8.03 -8.86 10.24
CA PRO A 357 6.59 -9.15 10.18
C PRO A 357 5.65 -7.91 10.14
N PHE A 358 4.36 -8.17 9.95
CA PHE A 358 3.25 -7.21 9.94
C PHE A 358 3.17 -6.36 11.23
N GLN A 359 3.08 -5.03 11.12
CA GLN A 359 2.96 -4.10 12.26
C GLN A 359 1.71 -3.19 12.17
N GLY A 360 0.76 -3.49 11.28
CA GLY A 360 -0.29 -2.56 10.88
C GLY A 360 -1.60 -2.58 11.68
N ALA A 361 -1.80 -3.50 12.62
CA ALA A 361 -3.06 -3.61 13.37
C ALA A 361 -2.85 -3.95 14.85
N GLU A 362 -3.78 -3.46 15.68
CA GLU A 362 -3.93 -3.83 17.08
C GLU A 362 -5.09 -4.82 17.24
N CYS A 363 -4.89 -5.86 18.05
CA CYS A 363 -5.91 -6.86 18.33
C CYS A 363 -6.37 -6.75 19.79
N VAL A 364 -7.67 -6.53 19.99
CA VAL A 364 -8.30 -6.40 21.31
C VAL A 364 -9.38 -7.46 21.46
N LYS A 365 -9.45 -8.14 22.61
CA LYS A 365 -10.53 -9.09 22.90
C LYS A 365 -11.72 -8.36 23.47
N ILE A 366 -12.89 -8.49 22.85
CA ILE A 366 -14.12 -7.82 23.26
C ILE A 366 -15.25 -8.82 23.17
N HIS A 367 -16.00 -9.00 24.27
CA HIS A 367 -17.12 -9.95 24.33
C HIS A 367 -16.76 -11.38 23.86
N GLY A 368 -15.51 -11.81 24.10
CA GLY A 368 -15.02 -13.14 23.71
C GLY A 368 -14.55 -13.25 22.25
N GLU A 369 -14.53 -12.16 21.49
CA GLU A 369 -14.05 -12.12 20.11
C GLU A 369 -12.79 -11.25 19.99
N THR A 370 -11.79 -11.68 19.22
CA THR A 370 -10.61 -10.87 18.91
C THR A 370 -10.94 -9.88 17.79
N VAL A 371 -11.06 -8.60 18.12
CA VAL A 371 -11.31 -7.49 17.19
C VAL A 371 -9.99 -6.86 16.76
N SER A 372 -9.79 -6.70 15.45
CA SER A 372 -8.65 -6.02 14.86
C SER A 372 -8.99 -4.56 14.54
N VAL A 373 -8.15 -3.63 14.98
CA VAL A 373 -8.26 -2.19 14.73
C VAL A 373 -6.98 -1.71 14.03
N ARG A 374 -7.13 -1.05 12.89
CA ARG A 374 -5.99 -0.53 12.10
C ARG A 374 -6.32 0.76 11.39
N MET A 375 -5.32 1.48 10.91
CA MET A 375 -5.54 2.60 10.00
C MET A 375 -5.94 2.11 8.61
N GLU A 376 -6.83 2.85 7.97
CA GLU A 376 -7.23 2.63 6.59
C GLU A 376 -6.19 3.29 5.65
N THR A 377 -5.05 2.65 5.48
CA THR A 377 -3.96 3.15 4.60
C THR A 377 -3.99 2.57 3.20
N HIS A 378 -4.87 1.60 2.95
CA HIS A 378 -4.87 0.81 1.73
C HIS A 378 -5.18 1.65 0.47
N ARG A 379 -5.83 2.81 0.63
CA ARG A 379 -6.12 3.77 -0.46
C ARG A 379 -4.90 4.62 -0.85
N GLU A 380 -3.84 4.58 -0.04
CA GLU A 380 -2.62 5.37 -0.25
C GLU A 380 -1.42 4.55 -0.74
N LEU A 381 -1.48 3.22 -0.75
CA LEU A 381 -0.34 2.36 -1.13
C LEU A 381 0.11 2.54 -2.60
N ASP A 382 -0.78 3.02 -3.47
CA ASP A 382 -0.48 3.37 -4.86
C ASP A 382 -0.26 4.89 -5.05
N ARG A 383 -0.31 5.66 -3.96
CA ARG A 383 -0.04 7.10 -3.92
C ARG A 383 1.42 7.35 -3.49
N MET A 384 1.84 8.58 -3.67
CA MET A 384 3.19 9.12 -3.41
C MET A 384 3.59 9.14 -1.92
N SER A 385 2.97 8.34 -1.06
CA SER A 385 3.21 8.31 0.39
C SER A 385 4.29 7.33 0.83
N GLU A 386 4.60 6.33 0.00
CA GLU A 386 5.63 5.33 0.28
C GLU A 386 6.95 5.67 -0.44
N PRO A 387 8.13 5.43 0.17
CA PRO A 387 9.42 5.85 -0.36
C PRO A 387 9.67 5.45 -1.82
N LEU A 388 9.35 4.22 -2.20
CA LEU A 388 9.58 3.75 -3.58
C LEU A 388 8.77 4.55 -4.60
N ASN A 389 7.51 4.87 -4.27
CA ASN A 389 6.62 5.59 -5.17
C ASN A 389 7.05 7.04 -5.40
N THR A 390 7.89 7.60 -4.52
CA THR A 390 8.44 8.95 -4.71
C THR A 390 9.47 9.05 -5.82
N ARG A 391 10.05 7.94 -6.29
CA ARG A 391 11.17 7.96 -7.25
C ARG A 391 10.70 7.94 -8.70
N GLY A 392 11.33 8.75 -9.56
CA GLY A 392 10.96 8.87 -10.97
C GLY A 392 11.07 7.56 -11.75
N TRP A 393 12.19 6.85 -11.60
CA TRP A 393 12.46 5.57 -12.27
C TRP A 393 11.42 4.49 -11.94
N THR A 394 10.88 4.48 -10.73
CA THR A 394 9.99 3.41 -10.26
C THR A 394 8.59 3.48 -10.89
N LEU A 395 8.25 4.57 -11.60
CA LEU A 395 6.96 4.67 -12.28
C LEU A 395 6.87 3.63 -13.39
N GLN A 396 7.88 3.59 -14.27
CA GLN A 396 7.89 2.62 -15.36
C GLN A 396 8.05 1.19 -14.82
N GLU A 397 8.80 0.99 -13.73
CA GLU A 397 8.95 -0.31 -13.07
C GLU A 397 7.59 -0.84 -12.58
N ALA A 398 6.77 0.03 -12.00
CA ALA A 398 5.45 -0.33 -11.49
C ALA A 398 4.38 -0.51 -12.59
N VAL A 399 4.37 0.37 -13.58
CA VAL A 399 3.35 0.38 -14.65
C VAL A 399 3.62 -0.73 -15.67
N LEU A 400 4.88 -0.96 -16.05
CA LEU A 400 5.24 -1.96 -17.07
C LEU A 400 5.27 -3.39 -16.52
N ALA A 401 5.31 -3.58 -15.20
CA ALA A 401 5.29 -4.90 -14.60
C ALA A 401 4.06 -5.72 -15.04
N SER A 402 4.31 -6.94 -15.54
CA SER A 402 3.24 -7.91 -15.84
C SER A 402 2.39 -8.24 -14.61
N ARG A 403 3.06 -8.40 -13.46
CA ARG A 403 2.48 -8.59 -12.13
C ARG A 403 3.40 -7.89 -11.14
N ILE A 404 2.85 -7.32 -10.08
CA ILE A 404 3.64 -6.67 -9.04
C ILE A 404 3.06 -6.93 -7.66
N VAL A 405 3.95 -7.29 -6.72
CA VAL A 405 3.66 -7.27 -5.28
C VAL A 405 4.36 -6.06 -4.69
N CYS A 406 3.58 -5.16 -4.10
CA CYS A 406 4.08 -4.01 -3.37
C CYS A 406 4.16 -4.36 -1.88
N PHE A 407 5.39 -4.40 -1.36
CA PHE A 407 5.68 -4.61 0.06
C PHE A 407 5.58 -3.26 0.80
N GLY A 408 4.35 -2.87 1.13
CA GLY A 408 4.03 -1.65 1.87
C GLY A 408 4.31 -1.77 3.37
N LYS A 409 4.30 -0.63 4.07
CA LYS A 409 4.67 -0.58 5.49
C LYS A 409 3.70 -1.34 6.36
N GLU A 410 2.42 -1.22 6.03
CA GLU A 410 1.34 -1.83 6.81
C GLU A 410 0.93 -3.19 6.25
N GLN A 411 0.86 -3.37 4.93
CA GLN A 411 0.44 -4.63 4.35
C GLN A 411 0.97 -4.80 2.93
N TRP A 412 0.87 -6.03 2.42
CA TRP A 412 1.20 -6.29 1.02
C TRP A 412 0.02 -6.00 0.09
N LEU A 413 0.37 -5.66 -1.14
CA LEU A 413 -0.58 -5.37 -2.19
C LEU A 413 -0.20 -6.10 -3.48
N TRP A 414 -1.17 -6.76 -4.08
CA TRP A 414 -1.04 -7.39 -5.39
C TRP A 414 -1.68 -6.53 -6.48
N LYS A 415 -1.00 -6.44 -7.63
CA LYS A 415 -1.59 -5.93 -8.87
C LYS A 415 -1.25 -6.84 -10.05
N CYS A 416 -2.26 -7.13 -10.84
CA CYS A 416 -2.15 -7.67 -12.18
C CYS A 416 -3.24 -7.03 -13.07
N PRO A 417 -3.23 -7.23 -14.40
CA PRO A 417 -4.17 -6.57 -15.30
C PRO A 417 -5.65 -6.75 -14.94
N SER A 418 -6.00 -7.84 -14.26
CA SER A 418 -7.39 -8.14 -13.89
C SER A 418 -7.79 -7.71 -12.49
N ARG A 419 -6.82 -7.53 -11.57
CA ARG A 419 -7.10 -7.61 -10.14
C ARG A 419 -6.13 -6.81 -9.31
N TYR A 420 -6.71 -6.08 -8.36
CA TYR A 420 -6.05 -5.44 -7.25
C TYR A 420 -6.49 -6.16 -5.96
N ALA A 421 -5.55 -6.57 -5.12
CA ALA A 421 -5.88 -7.28 -3.88
C ALA A 421 -4.93 -6.92 -2.73
N THR A 422 -5.49 -6.66 -1.55
CA THR A 422 -4.74 -6.42 -0.32
C THR A 422 -4.54 -7.72 0.45
N GLU A 423 -3.44 -7.80 1.20
CA GLU A 423 -3.05 -8.98 2.00
C GLU A 423 -4.19 -9.45 2.93
N ASP A 424 -4.91 -8.49 3.49
CA ASP A 424 -6.02 -8.69 4.40
C ASP A 424 -7.32 -9.19 3.74
N GLY A 425 -7.45 -9.05 2.42
CA GLY A 425 -8.60 -9.47 1.62
C GLY A 425 -9.83 -8.56 1.73
N LEU A 426 -9.69 -7.37 2.34
CA LEU A 426 -10.77 -6.38 2.37
C LEU A 426 -10.95 -5.68 1.03
N ILE A 427 -9.86 -5.47 0.29
CA ILE A 427 -9.92 -5.04 -1.11
C ILE A 427 -9.54 -6.22 -1.99
N ASP A 428 -10.45 -6.54 -2.90
CA ASP A 428 -10.27 -7.62 -3.87
C ASP A 428 -11.20 -7.36 -5.07
N GLY A 429 -10.66 -6.84 -6.18
CA GLY A 429 -11.50 -6.51 -7.34
C GLY A 429 -10.80 -5.69 -8.45
N SER A 430 -11.63 -5.14 -9.35
CA SER A 430 -11.19 -4.24 -10.41
C SER A 430 -10.73 -2.90 -9.86
N ARG A 431 -9.93 -2.20 -10.66
CA ARG A 431 -9.19 -1.00 -10.29
C ARG A 431 -10.02 0.30 -10.27
N ASP A 432 -11.34 0.18 -10.12
CA ASP A 432 -12.25 1.33 -10.12
C ASP A 432 -12.15 2.19 -8.83
N ILE A 433 -11.28 1.79 -7.91
CA ILE A 433 -11.02 2.49 -6.65
C ILE A 433 -9.89 3.52 -6.86
N ASP A 434 -10.25 4.80 -6.77
CA ASP A 434 -9.37 5.94 -6.48
C ASP A 434 -8.22 6.29 -7.46
N GLY A 435 -8.22 5.74 -8.68
CA GLY A 435 -7.42 6.28 -9.78
C GLY A 435 -5.89 6.15 -9.66
N GLY A 436 -5.36 5.08 -9.04
CA GLY A 436 -3.89 4.88 -8.95
C GLY A 436 -3.22 4.51 -10.31
N LEU A 437 -2.09 3.81 -10.28
CA LEU A 437 -1.36 3.28 -11.46
C LEU A 437 -1.83 1.90 -11.98
N ILE A 438 -2.34 1.88 -13.21
CA ILE A 438 -2.82 0.68 -13.92
C ILE A 438 -1.65 -0.02 -14.61
N GLN A 439 -1.71 -1.36 -14.73
CA GLN A 439 -0.71 -2.12 -15.48
C GLN A 439 -0.84 -1.82 -16.96
N TRP A 440 0.29 -1.61 -17.65
CA TRP A 440 0.32 -1.32 -19.08
C TRP A 440 -0.42 -2.36 -19.92
N ALA A 441 -0.28 -3.65 -19.58
CA ALA A 441 -0.96 -4.73 -20.28
C ALA A 441 -2.50 -4.59 -20.26
N ASP A 442 -3.08 -4.03 -19.19
CA ASP A 442 -4.51 -3.75 -19.11
C ASP A 442 -4.92 -2.58 -20.00
N ILE A 443 -4.11 -1.50 -20.03
CA ILE A 443 -4.33 -0.36 -20.93
C ILE A 443 -4.38 -0.82 -22.38
N VAL A 444 -3.38 -1.61 -22.81
CA VAL A 444 -3.30 -2.13 -24.19
C VAL A 444 -4.54 -2.93 -24.53
N GLN A 445 -4.99 -3.79 -23.62
CA GLN A 445 -6.13 -4.67 -23.84
C GLN A 445 -7.46 -3.90 -23.91
N GLN A 446 -7.62 -2.83 -23.14
CA GLN A 446 -8.75 -1.90 -23.27
C GLN A 446 -8.73 -1.10 -24.58
N GLY A 447 -7.55 -1.01 -25.21
CA GLY A 447 -7.35 -0.31 -26.48
C GLY A 447 -7.42 1.21 -26.36
N PRO A 448 -7.32 1.92 -27.51
CA PRO A 448 -7.27 3.37 -27.54
C PRO A 448 -8.55 4.06 -27.04
N GLY A 449 -9.67 3.34 -27.00
CA GLY A 449 -10.99 3.93 -26.79
C GLY A 449 -11.43 4.81 -27.97
N GLU A 450 -12.61 5.42 -27.86
CA GLU A 450 -13.11 6.37 -28.87
C GLU A 450 -12.14 7.54 -29.04
N ASP A 451 -11.71 7.81 -30.28
CA ASP A 451 -10.76 8.85 -30.66
C ASP A 451 -9.43 8.84 -29.87
N GLY A 452 -9.00 7.69 -29.33
CA GLY A 452 -7.77 7.60 -28.53
C GLY A 452 -7.89 8.14 -27.10
N LYS A 453 -9.09 8.48 -26.63
CA LYS A 453 -9.32 9.08 -25.31
C LYS A 453 -8.82 8.20 -24.16
N ASN A 454 -8.86 6.88 -24.27
CA ASN A 454 -8.42 5.99 -23.19
C ASN A 454 -6.92 6.08 -22.99
N TYR A 455 -6.14 5.97 -24.07
CA TYR A 455 -4.69 6.12 -24.03
C TYR A 455 -4.30 7.52 -23.58
N LEU A 456 -4.95 8.55 -24.12
CA LEU A 456 -4.66 9.93 -23.74
C LEU A 456 -4.93 10.19 -22.25
N ARG A 457 -6.04 9.65 -21.71
CA ARG A 457 -6.37 9.74 -20.28
C ARG A 457 -5.27 9.10 -19.42
N HIS A 458 -4.84 7.89 -19.74
CA HIS A 458 -3.82 7.19 -18.96
C HIS A 458 -2.43 7.82 -19.12
N TRP A 459 -2.10 8.31 -20.30
CA TRP A 459 -0.87 9.08 -20.53
C TRP A 459 -0.82 10.31 -19.63
N TYR A 460 -1.88 11.13 -19.60
CA TYR A 460 -1.92 12.30 -18.72
C TYR A 460 -1.84 11.93 -17.24
N GLN A 461 -2.49 10.85 -16.81
CA GLN A 461 -2.37 10.35 -15.44
C GLN A 461 -0.92 9.97 -15.11
N MET A 462 -0.25 9.23 -15.99
CA MET A 462 1.15 8.82 -15.81
C MET A 462 2.11 9.99 -15.80
N VAL A 463 2.00 10.92 -16.75
CA VAL A 463 2.88 12.11 -16.81
C VAL A 463 2.66 13.01 -15.59
N THR A 464 1.42 13.16 -15.14
CA THR A 464 1.12 13.91 -13.90
C THR A 464 1.74 13.22 -12.69
N ASN A 465 1.61 11.90 -12.57
CA ASN A 465 2.23 11.13 -11.50
C ASN A 465 3.75 11.26 -11.54
N TYR A 466 4.36 11.06 -12.72
CA TYR A 466 5.80 11.18 -12.97
C TYR A 466 6.36 12.54 -12.57
N SER A 467 5.65 13.61 -12.93
CA SER A 467 6.09 14.99 -12.68
C SER A 467 6.12 15.35 -11.20
N ASN A 468 5.45 14.57 -10.34
CA ASN A 468 5.49 14.73 -8.89
C ASN A 468 6.58 13.88 -8.22
N ARG A 469 7.37 13.10 -8.98
CA ARG A 469 8.39 12.21 -8.47
C ARG A 469 9.79 12.82 -8.47
N ASP A 470 10.60 12.38 -7.53
CA ASP A 470 11.99 12.79 -7.33
C ASP A 470 12.95 12.01 -8.23
N LEU A 471 13.97 12.71 -8.74
CA LEU A 471 15.10 12.13 -9.45
C LEU A 471 16.39 12.49 -8.71
N THR A 472 17.20 11.48 -8.41
CA THR A 472 18.55 11.69 -7.86
C THR A 472 19.41 12.51 -8.81
N TYR A 473 19.37 12.17 -10.11
CA TYR A 473 20.01 12.93 -11.17
C TYR A 473 18.97 13.47 -12.13
N GLN A 474 18.85 14.79 -12.21
CA GLN A 474 17.87 15.45 -13.09
C GLN A 474 18.10 15.15 -14.58
N SER A 475 19.33 14.77 -14.95
CA SER A 475 19.66 14.28 -16.30
C SER A 475 18.90 13.03 -16.71
N ASP A 476 18.42 12.25 -15.75
CA ASP A 476 17.71 10.98 -16.00
C ASP A 476 16.26 11.18 -16.42
N LYS A 477 15.77 12.43 -16.45
CA LYS A 477 14.35 12.75 -16.68
C LYS A 477 13.74 12.06 -17.90
N TRP A 478 14.49 11.95 -19.00
CA TRP A 478 14.00 11.25 -20.18
C TRP A 478 14.10 9.74 -20.07
N ASN A 479 15.23 9.23 -19.57
CA ASN A 479 15.47 7.79 -19.48
C ASN A 479 14.52 7.12 -18.47
N ALA A 480 14.16 7.80 -17.39
CA ALA A 480 13.27 7.30 -16.34
C ALA A 480 11.81 7.07 -16.79
N ILE A 481 11.41 7.61 -17.94
CA ILE A 481 10.07 7.42 -18.54
C ILE A 481 10.14 6.91 -19.99
N ALA A 482 11.33 6.66 -20.52
CA ALA A 482 11.54 6.28 -21.91
C ALA A 482 10.77 5.00 -22.27
N GLY A 483 10.82 3.98 -21.39
CA GLY A 483 10.10 2.73 -21.61
C GLY A 483 8.59 2.92 -21.75
N LEU A 484 7.98 3.82 -20.97
CA LEU A 484 6.55 4.15 -21.12
C LEU A 484 6.29 4.90 -22.42
N THR A 485 7.13 5.88 -22.75
CA THR A 485 6.99 6.70 -23.96
C THR A 485 7.04 5.82 -25.21
N ASP A 486 8.00 4.91 -25.30
CA ASP A 486 8.15 3.97 -26.43
C ASP A 486 6.94 3.06 -26.60
N MET A 487 6.28 2.68 -25.50
CA MET A 487 5.10 1.82 -25.55
C MET A 487 3.84 2.56 -26.00
N PHE A 488 3.70 3.86 -25.71
CA PHE A 488 2.60 4.69 -26.22
C PHE A 488 2.78 5.14 -27.68
N ILE A 489 4.02 5.16 -28.19
CA ILE A 489 4.31 5.49 -29.60
C ILE A 489 3.94 4.33 -30.54
N LYS A 490 4.14 3.09 -30.07
CA LYS A 490 3.78 1.86 -30.80
C LYS A 490 2.27 1.66 -30.85
#